data_AF-A0A943LAM5-F1
#
_entry.id   AF-A0A943LAM5-F1
#
_cell.length_a   1.000
_cell.length_b   1.000
_cell.length_c   1.000
_cell.angle_alpha   90.00
_cell.angle_beta   90.00
_cell.angle_gamma   90.00
#
_symmetry.space_group_name_H-M   'P 1'
#
loop_
_entity.id
_entity.type
_entity.pdbx_description
1 polymer ?
#
loop_
_entity_poly.entity_id
_entity_poly.type
_entity_poly.pdbx_seq_one_letter_code
_entity_poly.pdbx_strand_id
1 'polypeptide(L)' 'VKTVQDEYNIDDSVARVAKIGRELRIEIDFIVSNESKIKSVEDMDKVREYIDNNTNHFDLKKWLNISFTKNKKWAV' A
#
# COMPACT_ATOMS: atom_id res chain seq x y z
N VAL A 1 6.74 -2.30 -3.02
CA VAL A 1 5.60 -1.70 -3.76
C VAL A 1 5.57 -2.15 -5.21
N LYS A 2 6.63 -1.93 -6.00
CA LYS A 2 6.69 -2.34 -7.42
C LYS A 2 6.36 -3.83 -7.66
N THR A 3 6.89 -4.73 -6.83
CA THR A 3 6.56 -6.17 -6.86
C THR A 3 5.05 -6.45 -6.70
N VAL A 4 4.37 -5.71 -5.82
CA VAL A 4 2.92 -5.85 -5.60
C VAL A 4 2.14 -5.30 -6.79
N GLN A 5 2.59 -4.20 -7.40
CA GLN A 5 1.94 -3.66 -8.58
C GLN A 5 1.95 -4.66 -9.75
N ASP A 6 3.11 -5.29 -9.98
CA ASP A 6 3.27 -6.28 -11.05
C ASP A 6 2.45 -7.56 -10.76
N GLU A 7 2.48 -8.05 -9.52
CA GLU A 7 1.76 -9.26 -9.12
C GLU A 7 0.23 -9.08 -9.22
N TYR A 8 -0.29 -7.93 -8.81
CA TYR A 8 -1.73 -7.63 -8.74
C TYR A 8 -2.26 -6.82 -9.92
N ASN A 9 -1.44 -6.54 -10.93
CA ASN A 9 -1.78 -5.69 -12.08
C ASN A 9 -2.39 -4.34 -11.64
N ILE A 10 -1.69 -3.63 -10.76
CA ILE A 10 -2.11 -2.32 -10.24
C ILE A 10 -1.55 -1.23 -11.14
N ASP A 11 -2.42 -0.37 -11.66
CA ASP A 11 -2.06 0.69 -12.60
C ASP A 11 -0.97 1.64 -12.07
N ASP A 12 -1.10 2.09 -10.83
CA ASP A 12 -0.20 3.06 -10.23
C ASP A 12 -0.24 2.99 -8.69
N SER A 13 0.77 3.55 -8.03
CA SER A 13 0.79 3.67 -6.57
C SER A 13 1.54 4.91 -6.12
N VAL A 14 1.03 5.55 -5.07
CA VAL A 14 1.71 6.66 -4.41
C VAL A 14 2.12 6.20 -3.02
N ALA A 15 3.42 6.16 -2.77
CA ALA A 15 3.98 5.78 -1.48
C ALA A 15 4.66 6.99 -0.83
N ARG A 16 4.29 7.28 0.41
CA ARG A 16 4.90 8.32 1.24
C ARG A 16 5.49 7.67 2.48
N VAL A 17 6.71 8.08 2.81
CA VAL A 17 7.41 7.62 4.00
C VAL A 17 7.91 8.83 4.76
N ALA A 18 7.56 8.93 6.04
CA ALA A 18 8.00 9.98 6.93
C ALA A 18 8.46 9.41 8.26
N LYS A 19 9.59 9.89 8.76
CA LYS A 19 10.04 9.63 10.13
C LYS A 19 9.63 10.80 11.02
N ILE A 20 8.83 10.54 12.05
CA ILE A 20 8.36 11.54 13.01
C ILE A 20 8.78 11.09 14.40
N GLY A 21 9.85 11.68 14.92
CA GLY A 21 10.44 11.24 16.19
C GLY A 21 10.86 9.76 16.15
N ARG A 22 10.22 8.93 16.96
CA ARG A 22 10.41 7.47 17.03
C ARG A 22 9.38 6.66 16.20
N GLU A 23 8.52 7.34 15.45
CA GLU A 23 7.53 6.70 14.58
C GLU A 23 7.99 6.72 13.11
N LEU A 24 7.78 5.60 12.43
CA LEU A 24 7.90 5.50 10.97
C LEU A 24 6.49 5.44 10.39
N ARG A 25 6.09 6.49 9.67
CA ARG A 25 4.81 6.55 8.97
C ARG A 25 5.01 6.14 7.52
N ILE A 26 4.27 5.13 7.11
CA ILE A 26 4.24 4.62 5.74
C ILE A 26 2.79 4.72 5.27
N GLU A 27 2.56 5.49 4.22
CA GLU A 27 1.27 5.65 3.58
C GLU A 27 1.39 5.18 2.14
N ILE A 28 0.50 4.29 1.71
CA ILE A 28 0.50 3.73 0.36
C ILE A 28 -0.92 3.82 -0.19
N ASP A 29 -1.07 4.55 -1.28
CA ASP A 29 -2.32 4.64 -2.03
C ASP A 29 -2.18 3.84 -3.32
N PHE A 30 -2.89 2.72 -3.43
CA PHE A 30 -2.92 1.91 -4.65
C PHE A 30 -4.06 2.37 -5.57
N ILE A 31 -3.71 2.66 -6.83
CA ILE A 31 -4.67 3.04 -7.87
C ILE A 31 -5.02 1.79 -8.68
N VAL A 32 -6.21 1.26 -8.46
CA VAL A 32 -6.68 0.00 -9.05
C VAL A 32 -7.64 0.25 -10.21
N SER A 33 -7.55 -0.57 -11.25
CA SER A 33 -8.48 -0.54 -12.38
C SER A 33 -9.39 -1.76 -12.43
N ASN A 34 -10.28 -1.78 -13.42
CA ASN A 34 -11.07 -2.97 -13.72
C ASN A 34 -10.21 -4.15 -14.23
N GLU A 35 -8.94 -3.93 -14.56
CA GLU A 35 -8.00 -4.99 -14.98
C GLU A 35 -7.15 -5.52 -13.82
N SER A 36 -7.17 -4.84 -12.67
CA SER A 36 -6.45 -5.29 -11.47
C SER A 36 -7.00 -6.61 -10.93
N LYS A 37 -6.14 -7.44 -10.35
CA LYS A 37 -6.53 -8.66 -9.63
C LYS A 37 -7.22 -8.39 -8.29
N ILE A 38 -7.20 -7.14 -7.81
CA ILE A 38 -7.91 -6.75 -6.58
C ILE A 38 -9.40 -6.59 -6.90
N LYS A 39 -10.19 -7.63 -6.62
CA LYS A 39 -11.64 -7.68 -6.91
C LYS A 39 -12.50 -7.68 -5.65
N SER A 40 -11.92 -7.99 -4.51
CA SER A 40 -12.61 -8.12 -3.24
C SER A 40 -11.86 -7.41 -2.11
N VAL A 41 -12.54 -7.23 -0.98
CA VAL A 41 -11.89 -6.77 0.26
C VAL A 41 -10.82 -7.77 0.72
N GLU A 42 -11.05 -9.08 0.51
CA GLU A 42 -10.06 -10.11 0.82
C GLU A 42 -8.76 -9.96 0.02
N ASP A 43 -8.84 -9.57 -1.25
CA ASP A 43 -7.65 -9.29 -2.06
C ASP A 43 -6.89 -8.07 -1.55
N MET A 44 -7.62 -7.04 -1.09
CA MET A 44 -7.01 -5.87 -0.47
C MET A 44 -6.28 -6.25 0.83
N ASP A 45 -6.89 -7.11 1.65
CA ASP A 45 -6.29 -7.57 2.89
C ASP A 45 -5.03 -8.41 2.65
N LYS A 46 -5.03 -9.29 1.63
CA LYS A 46 -3.82 -10.02 1.22
C LYS A 46 -2.65 -9.09 0.88
N VAL A 47 -2.94 -8.00 0.14
CA VAL A 47 -1.93 -6.99 -0.17
C VAL A 47 -1.47 -6.26 1.09
N ARG A 48 -2.39 -5.92 2.01
CA ARG A 48 -2.04 -5.29 3.29
C ARG A 48 -1.12 -6.17 4.13
N GLU A 49 -1.45 -7.45 4.28
CA GLU A 49 -0.64 -8.43 5.02
C GLU A 49 0.75 -8.60 4.40
N TYR A 50 0.82 -8.70 3.06
CA TYR A 50 2.09 -8.78 2.35
C TYR A 50 2.99 -7.57 2.68
N ILE A 51 2.45 -6.34 2.60
CA ILE A 51 3.22 -5.13 2.89
C ILE A 51 3.59 -5.07 4.39
N ASP A 52 2.67 -5.42 5.28
CA ASP A 52 2.92 -5.40 6.72
C ASP A 52 4.09 -6.31 7.09
N ASN A 53 4.07 -7.55 6.60
CA ASN A 53 5.13 -8.54 6.80
C ASN A 53 6.49 -8.07 6.29
N ASN A 54 6.54 -7.43 5.12
CA ASN A 54 7.77 -6.93 4.50
C ASN A 54 8.28 -5.61 5.10
N THR A 55 7.53 -4.97 6.00
CA THR A 55 7.90 -3.69 6.64
C THR A 55 8.23 -3.82 8.13
N ASN A 56 8.20 -5.03 8.68
CA ASN A 56 8.45 -5.31 10.11
C ASN A 56 9.94 -5.33 10.52
N HIS A 57 10.84 -4.84 9.67
CA HIS A 57 12.29 -4.91 9.89
C HIS A 57 12.89 -3.67 10.61
N PHE A 58 12.07 -2.69 11.00
CA PHE A 58 12.55 -1.44 11.60
C PHE A 58 12.32 -1.39 13.10
N ASP A 59 13.32 -0.93 13.84
CA ASP A 59 13.30 -0.74 15.30
C ASP A 59 12.57 0.56 15.72
N LEU A 60 11.56 0.96 14.94
CA LEU A 60 10.74 2.16 15.12
C LEU A 60 9.27 1.76 15.22
N LYS A 61 8.47 2.53 15.97
CA LYS A 61 7.02 2.30 16.03
C LYS A 61 6.42 2.56 14.64
N LYS A 62 5.91 1.52 13.99
CA LYS A 62 5.36 1.60 12.64
C LYS A 62 3.90 2.08 12.68
N TRP A 63 3.59 3.03 11.81
CA TRP A 63 2.23 3.41 11.47
C TRP A 63 2.05 3.21 9.96
N LEU A 64 1.28 2.19 9.58
CA LEU A 64 1.07 1.80 8.20
C LEU A 64 -0.38 2.10 7.80
N ASN A 65 -0.56 2.88 6.74
CA ASN A 65 -1.86 3.11 6.12
C ASN A 65 -1.80 2.68 4.65
N ILE A 66 -2.73 1.81 4.25
CA ILE A 66 -2.82 1.32 2.88
C ILE A 66 -4.25 1.52 2.39
N SER A 67 -4.39 2.35 1.37
CA SER A 67 -5.65 2.66 0.71
C SER A 67 -5.70 2.10 -0.71
N PHE A 68 -6.92 1.89 -1.21
CA PHE A 68 -7.18 1.42 -2.57
C PHE A 68 -8.25 2.30 -3.20
N THR A 69 -7.97 2.86 -4.37
CA THR A 69 -8.88 3.76 -5.06
C THR A 69 -8.86 3.51 -6.56
N LYS A 70 -10.01 3.71 -7.23
CA LYS A 70 -10.04 3.77 -8.71
C LYS A 70 -9.70 5.15 -9.25
N ASN A 71 -9.80 6.18 -8.42
CA ASN A 71 -9.64 7.55 -8.85
C ASN A 71 -8.39 8.16 -8.21
N LYS A 72 -7.42 8.48 -9.07
CA LYS A 72 -6.12 9.07 -8.71
C LYS A 72 -6.23 10.37 -7.90
N LYS A 73 -7.35 11.11 -8.00
CA LYS A 73 -7.58 12.33 -7.19
C LYS A 73 -7.67 12.07 -5.68
N TRP A 74 -7.79 10.82 -5.25
CA TRP A 74 -7.81 10.44 -3.84
C TRP A 74 -6.45 9.94 -3.35
N ALA A 75 -5.45 9.81 -4.25
CA ALA A 75 -4.09 9.38 -3.94
C ALA A 75 -3.12 10.58 -3.89
N VAL A 76 -3.58 11.73 -3.37
CA VAL A 76 -2.87 13.04 -3.41
C VAL A 76 -2.25 13.36 -2.07
#